data_AF-A0A3D0GB03-F1
#
_entry.id   AF-A0A3D0GB03-F1
#
_cell.length_a   1.000
_cell.length_b   1.000
_cell.length_c   1.000
_cell.angle_alpha   90.00
_cell.angle_beta   90.00
_cell.angle_gamma   90.00
#
_symmetry.space_group_name_H-M   'P 1'
#
loop_
_entity.id
_entity.type
_entity.pdbx_description
1 polymer ?
#
loop_
_entity_poly.entity_id
_entity_poly.type
_entity_poly.pdbx_seq_one_letter_code
_entity_poly.pdbx_strand_id
1 'polypeptide(L)'
;LASWAMTGALWIGAARMGDSTRFDSRFWRRLIGIFLASLIMGAALWGGVVVMGPMFGTPGLKILALVIEIALGVVVYFLAGQLLGAVNFRDLKKMLKRSA
;
A
#
# COMPACT_ATOMS: atom_id res chain seq x y z
N LEU A 1 -5.05 19.67 2.66
CA LEU A 1 -4.36 20.54 1.68
C LEU A 1 -2.90 20.81 2.04
N ALA A 2 -2.58 21.21 3.27
CA ALA A 2 -1.21 21.56 3.69
C ALA A 2 -0.15 20.45 3.44
N SER A 3 -0.54 19.19 3.58
CA SER A 3 0.30 18.02 3.28
C SER A 3 0.75 17.96 1.81
N TRP A 4 -0.16 18.22 0.86
CA TRP A 4 0.17 18.25 -0.56
C TRP A 4 1.02 19.47 -0.94
N ALA A 5 0.79 20.61 -0.27
CA ALA A 5 1.62 21.81 -0.45
C ALA A 5 3.08 21.58 -0.01
N MET A 6 3.30 20.96 1.15
CA MET A 6 4.67 20.58 1.58
C MET A 6 5.31 19.55 0.66
N THR A 7 4.53 18.57 0.17
CA THR A 7 5.03 17.57 -0.79
C THR A 7 5.52 18.26 -2.07
N GLY A 8 4.76 19.22 -2.59
CA GLY A 8 5.15 20.02 -3.74
C GLY A 8 6.40 20.87 -3.49
N ALA A 9 6.48 21.56 -2.35
CA ALA A 9 7.66 22.36 -1.98
C ALA A 9 8.93 21.49 -1.83
N LEU A 10 8.80 20.32 -1.21
CA LEU A 10 9.90 19.35 -1.10
C LEU A 10 10.34 18.81 -2.46
N TRP A 11 9.38 18.53 -3.34
CA TRP A 11 9.69 18.06 -4.70
C TRP A 11 10.47 19.11 -5.50
N ILE A 12 10.05 20.38 -5.41
CA ILE A 12 10.73 21.50 -6.06
C ILE A 12 12.12 21.73 -5.46
N GLY A 13 12.27 21.64 -4.13
CA GLY A 13 13.54 21.75 -3.44
C GLY A 13 14.52 20.63 -3.80
N ALA A 14 14.03 19.38 -3.84
CA ALA A 14 14.80 18.20 -4.23
C ALA A 14 15.25 18.26 -5.70
N ALA A 15 14.36 18.69 -6.61
CA ALA A 15 14.68 18.83 -8.03
C ALA A 15 15.75 19.91 -8.31
N ARG A 16 15.89 20.91 -7.43
CA ARG A 16 16.88 21.98 -7.53
C ARG A 16 18.27 21.63 -6.98
N MET A 17 18.41 20.50 -6.29
CA MET A 17 19.65 20.12 -5.59
C MET A 17 20.70 19.43 -6.50
N GLY A 18 20.42 19.28 -7.80
CA GLY A 18 21.34 18.72 -8.80
C GLY A 18 21.37 17.17 -8.87
N ASP A 19 22.28 16.63 -9.69
CA ASP A 19 22.42 15.20 -10.06
C ASP A 19 22.59 14.22 -8.88
N SER A 20 22.86 14.72 -7.68
CA SER A 20 22.88 13.95 -6.43
C SER A 20 21.50 13.44 -6.01
N THR A 21 20.42 13.96 -6.62
CA THR A 21 19.02 13.61 -6.32
C THR A 21 18.41 12.72 -7.40
N ARG A 22 19.22 11.96 -8.14
CA ARG A 22 18.68 10.95 -9.06
C ARG A 22 17.93 9.91 -8.23
N PHE A 23 16.64 9.77 -8.49
CA PHE A 23 15.82 8.71 -7.92
C PHE A 23 16.50 7.36 -8.19
N ASP A 24 17.07 6.78 -7.15
CA ASP A 24 17.81 5.53 -7.24
C ASP A 24 16.88 4.42 -7.75
N SER A 25 17.46 3.43 -8.41
CA SER A 25 16.80 2.19 -8.84
C SER A 25 15.92 1.55 -7.75
N ARG A 26 16.32 1.70 -6.47
CA ARG A 26 15.54 1.27 -5.29
C ARG A 26 14.22 2.04 -5.11
N PHE A 27 14.20 3.34 -5.39
CA PHE A 27 13.00 4.16 -5.27
C PHE A 27 11.94 3.69 -6.26
N TRP A 28 12.32 3.55 -7.53
CA TRP A 28 11.41 3.05 -8.58
C TRP A 28 10.92 1.64 -8.29
N ARG A 29 11.80 0.74 -7.84
CA ARG A 29 11.41 -0.62 -7.48
C ARG A 29 10.41 -0.66 -6.31
N ARG A 30 10.58 0.20 -5.29
CA ARG A 30 9.62 0.32 -4.18
C ARG A 30 8.30 0.95 -4.63
N LEU A 31 8.36 2.01 -5.43
CA LEU A 31 7.17 2.70 -5.96
C LEU A 31 6.30 1.74 -6.79
N ILE A 32 6.90 1.02 -7.72
CA ILE A 32 6.21 0.03 -8.56
C ILE A 32 5.66 -1.11 -7.69
N GLY A 33 6.41 -1.56 -6.68
CA GLY A 33 5.95 -2.56 -5.73
C GLY A 33 4.71 -2.12 -4.94
N ILE A 34 4.66 -0.88 -4.46
CA ILE A 34 3.48 -0.31 -3.78
C ILE A 34 2.30 -0.22 -4.74
N PHE A 35 2.54 0.30 -5.95
CA PHE A 35 1.48 0.43 -6.97
C PHE A 35 0.86 -0.92 -7.33
N LEU A 36 1.69 -1.93 -7.58
CA LEU A 36 1.23 -3.30 -7.85
C LEU A 36 0.51 -3.92 -6.66
N ALA A 37 0.99 -3.70 -5.42
CA ALA A 37 0.31 -4.20 -4.23
C ALA A 37 -1.09 -3.58 -4.05
N SER A 38 -1.21 -2.26 -4.27
CA SER A 38 -2.49 -1.57 -4.26
C SER A 38 -3.43 -2.06 -5.37
N LEU A 39 -2.90 -2.35 -6.56
CA LEU A 39 -3.68 -2.84 -7.68
C LEU A 39 -4.20 -4.27 -7.43
N ILE A 40 -3.36 -5.15 -6.87
CA ILE A 40 -3.75 -6.50 -6.45
C ILE A 40 -4.82 -6.45 -5.35
N MET A 41 -4.65 -5.60 -4.34
CA MET A 41 -5.65 -5.40 -3.29
C MET A 41 -6.97 -4.89 -3.88
N GLY A 42 -6.92 -3.90 -4.78
CA GLY A 42 -8.11 -3.38 -5.46
C GLY A 42 -8.83 -4.46 -6.27
N ALA A 43 -8.10 -5.30 -6.99
CA ALA A 43 -8.66 -6.43 -7.73
C ALA A 43 -9.30 -7.48 -6.80
N ALA A 44 -8.67 -7.76 -5.65
CA ALA A 44 -9.20 -8.71 -4.67
C ALA A 44 -10.49 -8.20 -4.01
N LEU A 45 -10.55 -6.92 -3.63
CA LEU A 45 -11.77 -6.29 -3.11
C LEU A 45 -12.86 -6.22 -4.19
N TRP A 46 -12.51 -5.94 -5.45
CA TRP A 46 -13.49 -5.97 -6.52
C TRP A 46 -14.08 -7.38 -6.72
N GLY A 47 -13.24 -8.41 -6.69
CA GLY A 47 -13.69 -9.81 -6.73
C GLY A 47 -14.54 -10.18 -5.51
N GLY A 48 -14.16 -9.73 -4.31
CA GLY A 48 -14.91 -9.95 -3.07
C GLY A 48 -16.31 -9.38 -3.13
N VAL A 49 -16.49 -8.14 -3.60
CA VAL A 49 -17.80 -7.51 -3.79
C VAL A 49 -18.68 -8.29 -4.79
N VAL A 50 -18.09 -8.81 -5.88
CA VAL A 50 -18.84 -9.62 -6.87
C VAL A 50 -19.34 -10.93 -6.25
N VAL A 51 -18.49 -11.61 -5.47
CA VAL A 51 -18.83 -12.89 -4.82
C VAL A 51 -19.80 -12.68 -3.66
N MET A 52 -19.60 -11.65 -2.85
CA MET A 52 -20.40 -11.33 -1.66
C MET A 52 -21.61 -10.44 -1.96
N GLY A 53 -21.86 -10.09 -3.22
CA GLY A 53 -23.02 -9.30 -3.67
C GLY A 53 -24.36 -9.70 -3.03
N PRO A 54 -24.70 -11.01 -2.94
CA PRO A 54 -25.93 -11.45 -2.26
C PRO A 54 -25.94 -11.18 -0.74
N MET A 55 -24.79 -11.27 -0.07
CA MET A 55 -24.67 -10.99 1.36
C MET A 55 -24.83 -9.49 1.68
N PHE A 56 -24.42 -8.61 0.77
CA PHE A 56 -24.61 -7.16 0.92
C PHE A 56 -26.08 -6.72 0.83
N GLY A 57 -26.90 -7.44 0.07
CA GLY A 57 -28.34 -7.16 -0.09
C GLY A 57 -29.23 -7.67 1.06
N THR A 58 -28.72 -8.54 1.92
CA THR A 58 -29.50 -9.14 3.00
C THR A 58 -29.37 -8.34 4.30
N PRO A 59 -30.47 -7.83 4.89
CA PRO A 59 -30.43 -7.12 6.16
C PRO A 59 -29.81 -7.99 7.26
N GLY A 60 -28.79 -7.48 7.95
CA GLY A 60 -28.07 -8.18 9.02
C GLY A 60 -26.72 -8.81 8.62
N LEU A 61 -26.57 -9.27 7.37
CA LEU A 61 -25.31 -9.89 6.91
C LEU A 61 -24.30 -8.89 6.35
N LYS A 62 -24.74 -7.66 6.03
CA LYS A 62 -23.90 -6.60 5.47
C LYS A 62 -22.65 -6.30 6.30
N ILE A 63 -22.78 -6.25 7.63
CA ILE A 63 -21.64 -5.95 8.52
C ILE A 63 -20.63 -7.09 8.49
N LEU A 64 -21.11 -8.34 8.47
CA LEU A 64 -20.28 -9.53 8.39
C LEU A 64 -19.52 -9.59 7.06
N ALA A 65 -20.20 -9.30 5.95
CA ALA A 65 -19.57 -9.18 4.63
C ALA A 65 -18.46 -8.12 4.63
N LEU A 66 -18.73 -6.93 5.18
CA LEU A 66 -17.71 -5.87 5.29
C LEU A 66 -16.50 -6.29 6.12
N VAL A 67 -16.70 -6.97 7.25
CA VAL A 67 -15.59 -7.43 8.11
C VAL A 67 -14.71 -8.43 7.36
N ILE A 68 -15.33 -9.37 6.63
CA ILE A 68 -14.59 -10.36 5.83
C ILE A 68 -13.83 -9.68 4.69
N GLU A 69 -14.48 -8.75 3.99
CA GLU A 69 -13.89 -7.97 2.90
C GLU A 69 -12.66 -7.18 3.36
N ILE A 70 -12.78 -6.50 4.51
CA ILE A 70 -11.68 -5.74 5.12
C ILE A 70 -10.53 -6.68 5.52
N ALA A 71 -10.84 -7.79 6.20
CA ALA A 71 -9.82 -8.76 6.60
C ALA A 71 -9.09 -9.35 5.38
N LEU A 72 -9.82 -9.66 4.31
CA LEU A 72 -9.25 -10.13 3.05
C LEU A 72 -8.35 -9.07 2.42
N GLY A 73 -8.82 -7.82 2.34
CA GLY A 73 -8.02 -6.70 1.83
C GLY A 73 -6.72 -6.50 2.60
N VAL A 74 -6.77 -6.59 3.93
CA VAL A 74 -5.59 -6.53 4.81
C VAL A 74 -4.61 -7.66 4.45
N VAL A 75 -5.07 -8.91 4.42
CA VAL A 75 -4.22 -10.07 4.12
C VAL A 75 -3.60 -9.96 2.73
N VAL A 76 -4.39 -9.61 1.71
CA VAL A 76 -3.92 -9.47 0.33
C VAL A 76 -2.89 -8.36 0.22
N TYR A 77 -3.12 -7.21 0.86
CA TYR A 77 -2.18 -6.10 0.83
C TYR A 77 -0.85 -6.44 1.51
N PHE A 78 -0.88 -7.09 2.68
CA PHE A 78 0.33 -7.50 3.38
C PHE A 78 1.12 -8.55 2.58
N LEU A 79 0.45 -9.56 2.02
CA LEU A 79 1.10 -10.58 1.21
C LEU A 79 1.68 -10.01 -0.07
N ALA A 80 0.91 -9.18 -0.80
CA ALA A 80 1.39 -8.53 -2.02
C ALA A 80 2.55 -7.58 -1.72
N GLY A 81 2.45 -6.74 -0.68
CA GLY A 81 3.51 -5.83 -0.26
C GLY A 81 4.80 -6.53 0.18
N GLN A 82 4.68 -7.71 0.78
CA GLN A 82 5.83 -8.55 1.17
C GLN A 82 6.48 -9.25 -0.03
N LEU A 83 5.68 -9.81 -0.94
CA LEU A 83 6.18 -10.49 -2.15
C LEU A 83 6.81 -9.52 -3.15
N LEU A 84 6.24 -8.34 -3.31
CA LEU A 84 6.72 -7.31 -4.24
C LEU A 84 7.92 -6.53 -3.70
N GLY A 85 8.38 -6.83 -2.48
CA GLY A 85 9.57 -6.22 -1.88
C GLY A 85 9.42 -4.75 -1.50
N ALA A 86 8.18 -4.23 -1.48
CA ALA A 86 7.86 -2.90 -0.97
C ALA A 86 8.12 -2.81 0.55
N VAL A 87 7.88 -3.91 1.27
CA VAL A 87 8.14 -4.05 2.71
C VAL A 87 9.14 -5.19 2.92
N ASN A 88 10.41 -4.85 3.12
CA ASN A 88 11.41 -5.85 3.46
C ASN A 88 11.37 -6.08 4.98
N PHE A 89 10.84 -7.23 5.41
CA PHE A 89 10.84 -7.63 6.83
C PHE A 89 12.22 -7.56 7.49
N ARG A 90 13.29 -7.72 6.69
CA ARG A 90 14.69 -7.57 7.15
C ARG A 90 15.06 -6.12 7.49
N ASP A 91 14.53 -5.14 6.77
CA ASP A 91 14.78 -3.72 7.04
C ASP A 91 13.97 -3.27 8.26
N LEU A 92 12.70 -3.67 8.37
CA LEU A 92 11.89 -3.43 9.57
C LEU A 92 12.55 -4.01 10.83
N LYS A 93 13.05 -5.25 10.76
CA LYS A 93 13.75 -5.90 11.87
C LYS A 93 15.07 -5.20 12.23
N LYS A 94 15.81 -4.67 11.25
CA LYS A 94 17.03 -3.88 11.49
C LYS A 94 16.74 -2.52 12.13
N MET A 95 15.64 -1.87 11.75
CA MET A 95 15.22 -0.59 12.34
C MET A 95 14.80 -0.78 13.80
N LEU A 96 14.00 -1.80 14.10
CA LEU A 96 13.61 -2.17 15.48
C LEU A 96 14.81 -2.50 16.37
N LYS A 97 15.84 -3.15 15.81
CA LYS A 97 17.07 -3.50 16.54
C LYS A 97 18.03 -2.31 16.75
N ARG A 98 17.79 -1.16 16.11
CA ARG A 98 18.59 0.08 16.30
C ARG A 98 17.99 1.04 17.32
N SER A 99 16.77 0.76 17.79
CA SER A 99 16.05 1.57 18.78
C SER A 99 16.00 0.93 20.17
N ALA A 100 16.70 -0.19 20.36
CA ALA A 100 16.98 -0.82 21.65
C ALA A 100 18.50 -0.77 21.89
#